data_AF-A0A0B7APE9-F1
#
_entry.id   AF-A0A0B7APE9-F1
#
_cell.length_a   1.000
_cell.length_b   1.000
_cell.length_c   1.000
_cell.angle_alpha   90.00
_cell.angle_beta   90.00
_cell.angle_gamma   90.00
#
_symmetry.space_group_name_H-M   'P 1'
#
loop_
_entity.id
_entity.type
_entity.pdbx_description
1 polymer ?
#
loop_
_entity_poly.entity_id
_entity_poly.type
_entity_poly.pdbx_seq_one_letter_code
_entity_poly.pdbx_strand_id
1 'polypeptide(L)'
;MGSSYGIIVLLVVHVWFANSSSLRTHDNFIAELFERVSNEQVLKDQPYRAMISWQKNKGVYPSHVLQNFHGTYLSAEARKFVQVFDNNMFVTTFVTISLLEAFKYGLAPRPSDQQLVLSINALKDYQDKNQPYNTSVMSFWQQQFNQTTNHWEARPVNLFEVFHLLDHMPLTFIEDLLKVVGLGWVANFIKILVELKNIFHGRFHIPPDFDDTFANLALGSLLYQQKLEFPDAWSQWRLHNTNITSSSGQQRMVGKRIS
;
A
#
# COMPACT_ATOMS: atom_id res chain seq x y z
N MET A 1 -42.09 -21.26 43.19
CA MET A 1 -40.66 -21.16 43.54
C MET A 1 -39.74 -21.61 42.39
N GLY A 2 -40.02 -21.25 41.13
CA GLY A 2 -39.27 -21.77 39.96
C GLY A 2 -38.68 -20.73 39.01
N SER A 3 -39.04 -19.44 39.12
CA SER A 3 -38.61 -18.41 38.15
C SER A 3 -37.30 -17.71 38.53
N SER A 4 -36.99 -17.60 39.83
CA SER A 4 -35.81 -16.88 40.32
C SER A 4 -34.50 -17.60 40.03
N TYR A 5 -34.51 -18.95 40.04
CA TYR A 5 -33.32 -19.76 39.76
C TYR A 5 -32.91 -19.72 38.29
N GLY A 6 -33.88 -19.65 37.36
CA GLY A 6 -33.60 -19.53 35.93
C GLY A 6 -32.92 -18.21 35.56
N ILE A 7 -33.31 -17.12 36.20
CA ILE A 7 -32.71 -15.78 35.99
C ILE A 7 -31.30 -15.72 36.55
N ILE A 8 -31.04 -16.34 37.71
CA ILE A 8 -29.70 -16.39 38.31
C ILE A 8 -28.76 -17.24 37.45
N VAL A 9 -29.22 -18.39 36.94
CA VAL A 9 -28.40 -19.22 36.04
C VAL A 9 -28.10 -18.49 34.73
N LEU A 10 -29.09 -17.81 34.14
CA LEU A 10 -28.87 -16.99 32.94
C LEU A 10 -27.90 -15.84 33.19
N LEU A 11 -27.97 -15.16 34.34
CA LEU A 11 -27.04 -14.09 34.72
C LEU A 11 -25.63 -14.63 34.96
N VAL A 12 -25.48 -15.77 35.63
CA VAL A 12 -24.16 -16.40 35.84
C VAL A 12 -23.57 -16.84 34.51
N VAL A 13 -24.36 -17.42 33.62
CA VAL A 13 -23.94 -17.79 32.26
C VAL A 13 -23.59 -16.55 31.44
N HIS A 14 -24.37 -15.47 31.51
CA HIS A 14 -24.05 -14.22 30.82
C HIS A 14 -22.78 -13.55 31.36
N VAL A 15 -22.57 -13.53 32.68
CA VAL A 15 -21.36 -12.99 33.31
C VAL A 15 -20.15 -13.87 33.01
N TRP A 16 -20.32 -15.20 32.95
CA TRP A 16 -19.24 -16.11 32.59
C TRP A 16 -18.89 -16.00 31.11
N PHE A 17 -19.87 -15.88 30.21
CA PHE A 17 -19.62 -15.64 28.79
C PHE A 17 -19.07 -14.22 28.51
N ALA A 18 -19.57 -13.19 29.19
CA ALA A 18 -19.08 -11.81 29.09
C ALA A 18 -17.67 -11.63 29.69
N ASN A 19 -17.30 -12.40 30.71
CA ASN A 19 -15.92 -12.45 31.22
C ASN A 19 -15.02 -13.44 30.44
N SER A 20 -15.59 -14.36 29.65
CA SER A 20 -14.82 -15.26 28.77
C SER A 20 -14.41 -14.60 27.45
N SER A 21 -14.94 -13.42 27.13
CA SER A 21 -14.40 -12.52 26.11
C SER A 21 -13.07 -11.90 26.57
N SER A 22 -12.05 -12.76 26.60
CA SER A 22 -10.62 -12.49 26.57
C SER A 22 -10.12 -11.30 27.41
N LEU A 23 -9.49 -11.59 28.54
CA LEU A 23 -8.30 -10.85 28.95
C LEU A 23 -7.26 -10.99 27.83
N ARG A 24 -7.35 -10.17 26.78
CA ARG A 24 -6.23 -9.95 25.86
C ARG A 24 -5.15 -9.30 26.70
N THR A 25 -4.16 -10.07 27.11
CA THR A 25 -2.92 -9.50 27.62
C THR A 25 -2.32 -8.63 26.52
N HIS A 26 -1.61 -7.58 26.92
CA HIS A 26 -0.93 -6.67 25.99
C HIS A 26 -0.06 -7.45 24.98
N ASP A 27 0.62 -8.48 25.45
CA ASP A 27 1.49 -9.35 24.66
C ASP A 27 0.72 -10.15 23.60
N ASN A 28 -0.47 -10.69 23.95
CA ASN A 28 -1.31 -11.41 22.99
C ASN A 28 -1.84 -10.47 21.90
N PHE A 29 -2.15 -9.22 22.24
CA PHE A 29 -2.57 -8.22 21.26
C PHE A 29 -1.45 -7.87 20.28
N ILE A 30 -0.23 -7.62 20.77
CA ILE A 30 0.94 -7.30 19.92
C ILE A 30 1.26 -8.47 19.00
N ALA A 31 1.27 -9.70 19.52
CA ALA A 31 1.55 -10.89 18.72
C ALA A 31 0.51 -11.09 17.60
N GLU A 32 -0.79 -10.95 17.93
CA GLU A 32 -1.87 -11.07 16.95
C GLU A 32 -1.80 -9.97 15.87
N LEU A 33 -1.49 -8.73 16.27
CA LEU A 33 -1.33 -7.63 15.31
C LEU A 33 -0.13 -7.87 14.39
N PHE A 34 1.00 -8.30 14.95
CA PHE A 34 2.19 -8.65 14.18
C PHE A 34 1.91 -9.77 13.18
N GLU A 35 1.20 -10.82 13.59
CA GLU A 35 0.81 -11.93 12.72
C GLU A 35 -0.12 -11.46 11.60
N ARG A 36 -1.13 -10.64 11.90
CA ARG A 36 -2.04 -10.07 10.90
C ARG A 36 -1.29 -9.25 9.86
N VAL A 37 -0.44 -8.32 10.30
CA VAL A 37 0.37 -7.49 9.39
C VAL A 37 1.28 -8.37 8.54
N SER A 38 1.94 -9.37 9.15
CA SER A 38 2.83 -10.27 8.43
C SER A 38 2.12 -11.11 7.36
N ASN A 39 0.90 -11.57 7.66
CA ASN A 39 0.09 -12.37 6.76
C ASN A 39 -0.51 -11.57 5.59
N GLU A 40 -0.50 -10.23 5.65
CA GLU A 40 -0.98 -9.39 4.56
C GLU A 40 0.03 -9.24 3.41
N GLN A 41 1.31 -9.57 3.63
CA GLN A 41 2.33 -9.47 2.59
C GLN A 41 1.97 -10.33 1.36
N VAL A 42 2.08 -9.76 0.17
CA VAL A 42 1.79 -10.47 -1.07
C VAL A 42 2.87 -11.52 -1.35
N LEU A 43 2.54 -12.81 -1.25
CA LEU A 43 3.53 -13.89 -1.39
C LEU A 43 3.83 -14.29 -2.85
N LYS A 44 2.94 -13.94 -3.79
CA LYS A 44 3.04 -14.29 -5.21
C LYS A 44 2.49 -13.17 -6.07
N ASP A 45 3.10 -12.97 -7.23
CA ASP A 45 2.57 -12.05 -8.23
C ASP A 45 1.17 -12.48 -8.67
N GLN A 46 0.28 -11.51 -8.76
CA GLN A 46 -1.06 -11.66 -9.26
C GLN A 46 -1.22 -10.69 -10.44
N PRO A 47 -1.56 -11.15 -11.65
CA PRO A 47 -1.79 -10.26 -12.77
C PRO A 47 -3.14 -9.54 -12.63
N TYR A 48 -3.24 -8.37 -13.26
CA TYR A 48 -4.53 -7.72 -13.45
C TYR A 48 -5.46 -8.58 -14.32
N ARG A 49 -6.72 -8.67 -13.93
CA ARG A 49 -7.81 -9.24 -14.73
C ARG A 49 -9.02 -8.34 -14.58
N ALA A 50 -9.43 -7.71 -15.67
CA ALA A 50 -10.54 -6.74 -15.68
C ALA A 50 -11.75 -7.28 -14.91
N MET A 51 -12.24 -6.49 -13.96
CA MET A 51 -13.39 -6.79 -13.09
C MET A 51 -13.27 -8.05 -12.20
N ILE A 52 -12.14 -8.75 -12.22
CA ILE A 52 -11.94 -10.00 -11.47
C ILE A 52 -10.89 -9.80 -10.38
N SER A 53 -9.73 -9.23 -10.72
CA SER A 53 -8.62 -9.11 -9.79
C SER A 53 -7.67 -7.97 -10.13
N TRP A 54 -7.21 -7.27 -9.10
CA TRP A 54 -6.12 -6.30 -9.23
C TRP A 54 -4.77 -6.98 -9.47
N GLN A 55 -3.85 -6.29 -10.13
CA GLN A 55 -2.45 -6.67 -10.10
C GLN A 55 -1.89 -6.49 -8.69
N LYS A 56 -1.15 -7.49 -8.18
CA LYS A 56 -0.41 -7.42 -6.92
C LYS A 56 1.02 -7.92 -7.16
N ASN A 57 2.00 -7.12 -6.77
CA ASN A 57 3.41 -7.46 -6.94
C ASN A 57 3.89 -8.24 -5.71
N LYS A 58 4.65 -9.30 -5.91
CA LYS A 58 5.22 -10.10 -4.83
C LYS A 58 6.09 -9.24 -3.91
N GLY A 59 5.93 -9.43 -2.60
CA GLY A 59 6.70 -8.79 -1.53
C GLY A 59 6.14 -7.45 -1.04
N VAL A 60 5.18 -6.85 -1.75
CA VAL A 60 4.53 -5.60 -1.30
C VAL A 60 3.52 -5.86 -0.18
N TYR A 61 3.29 -4.84 0.64
CA TYR A 61 2.16 -4.80 1.57
C TYR A 61 0.97 -4.10 0.91
N PRO A 62 -0.27 -4.52 1.23
CA PRO A 62 -1.46 -3.97 0.61
C PRO A 62 -1.61 -2.49 0.93
N SER A 63 -1.93 -1.72 -0.10
CA SER A 63 -2.37 -0.35 0.02
C SER A 63 -3.44 -0.08 -1.03
N HIS A 64 -4.25 0.96 -0.81
CA HIS A 64 -5.41 1.21 -1.64
C HIS A 64 -5.55 2.69 -1.96
N VAL A 65 -5.65 3.01 -3.26
CA VAL A 65 -6.10 4.33 -3.69
C VAL A 65 -7.60 4.41 -3.47
N LEU A 66 -8.00 5.40 -2.68
CA LEU A 66 -9.37 5.65 -2.29
C LEU A 66 -9.68 7.12 -2.54
N GLN A 67 -10.68 7.41 -3.36
CA GLN A 67 -11.10 8.80 -3.53
C GLN A 67 -11.73 9.32 -2.24
N ASN A 68 -11.24 10.46 -1.74
CA ASN A 68 -11.88 11.17 -0.65
C ASN A 68 -13.07 11.96 -1.20
N PHE A 69 -14.26 11.75 -0.64
CA PHE A 69 -15.43 12.58 -0.84
C PHE A 69 -16.22 12.67 0.47
N HIS A 70 -17.03 13.73 0.62
CA HIS A 70 -17.91 13.90 1.75
C HIS A 70 -19.29 13.32 1.41
N GLY A 71 -19.93 12.63 2.36
CA GLY A 71 -21.21 12.00 2.07
C GLY A 71 -21.79 11.21 3.24
N THR A 72 -22.79 10.40 2.90
CA THR A 72 -23.53 9.55 3.83
C THR A 72 -22.71 8.30 4.22
N TYR A 73 -23.21 7.54 5.20
CA TYR A 73 -22.67 6.21 5.52
C TYR A 73 -22.59 5.28 4.29
N LEU A 74 -23.60 5.28 3.43
CA LEU A 74 -23.60 4.49 2.18
C LEU A 74 -22.46 4.92 1.25
N SER A 75 -22.15 6.21 1.22
CA SER A 75 -21.04 6.76 0.45
C SER A 75 -19.69 6.27 1.02
N ALA A 76 -19.56 6.16 2.35
CA ALA A 76 -18.36 5.60 2.98
C ALA A 76 -18.17 4.10 2.69
N GLU A 77 -19.26 3.31 2.68
CA GLU A 77 -19.19 1.89 2.31
C GLU A 77 -18.89 1.72 0.82
N ALA A 78 -19.53 2.50 -0.05
CA ALA A 78 -19.24 2.52 -1.48
C ALA A 78 -17.75 2.77 -1.78
N ARG A 79 -17.11 3.65 -1.00
CA ARG A 79 -15.68 3.95 -1.12
C ARG A 79 -14.81 2.69 -0.96
N LYS A 80 -15.17 1.77 -0.06
CA LYS A 80 -14.45 0.51 0.15
C LYS A 80 -14.62 -0.44 -1.02
N PHE A 81 -15.80 -0.46 -1.64
CA PHE A 81 -16.08 -1.33 -2.81
C PHE A 81 -15.29 -0.93 -4.06
N VAL A 82 -14.98 0.35 -4.19
CA VAL A 82 -14.38 0.92 -5.40
C VAL A 82 -12.90 1.26 -5.25
N GLN A 83 -12.28 0.80 -4.15
CA GLN A 83 -10.87 1.00 -3.90
C GLN A 83 -10.01 0.25 -4.93
N VAL A 84 -8.90 0.88 -5.33
CA VAL A 84 -7.95 0.29 -6.28
C VAL A 84 -6.72 -0.15 -5.51
N PHE A 85 -6.34 -1.42 -5.61
CA PHE A 85 -5.10 -1.90 -5.01
C PHE A 85 -3.91 -1.14 -5.59
N ASP A 86 -3.03 -0.65 -4.72
CA ASP A 86 -1.90 0.17 -5.09
C ASP A 86 -0.57 -0.54 -4.80
N ASN A 87 0.22 -0.72 -5.86
CA ASN A 87 1.56 -1.28 -5.77
C ASN A 87 2.54 -0.10 -5.63
N ASN A 88 2.68 0.43 -4.42
CA ASN A 88 3.66 1.48 -4.12
C ASN A 88 4.73 0.97 -3.14
N MET A 89 5.93 1.57 -3.25
CA MET A 89 7.02 1.26 -2.35
C MET A 89 6.87 1.89 -0.97
N PHE A 90 6.19 3.03 -0.88
CA PHE A 90 6.10 3.82 0.34
C PHE A 90 5.50 3.01 1.49
N VAL A 91 4.31 2.44 1.29
CA VAL A 91 3.63 1.62 2.31
C VAL A 91 4.45 0.39 2.65
N THR A 92 4.98 -0.32 1.65
CA THR A 92 5.83 -1.49 1.87
C THR A 92 7.05 -1.17 2.73
N THR A 93 7.68 -0.02 2.48
CA THR A 93 8.84 0.48 3.24
C THR A 93 8.45 0.83 4.67
N PHE A 94 7.36 1.57 4.87
CA PHE A 94 6.88 1.96 6.20
C PHE A 94 6.46 0.78 7.06
N VAL A 95 5.75 -0.20 6.50
CA VAL A 95 5.39 -1.42 7.21
C VAL A 95 6.66 -2.18 7.62
N THR A 96 7.63 -2.31 6.71
CA THR A 96 8.90 -3.00 7.01
C THR A 96 9.70 -2.29 8.10
N ILE A 97 9.80 -0.96 8.05
CA ILE A 97 10.42 -0.15 9.12
C ILE A 97 9.68 -0.36 10.43
N SER A 98 8.35 -0.27 10.43
CA SER A 98 7.54 -0.42 11.63
C SER A 98 7.73 -1.79 12.29
N LEU A 99 7.81 -2.86 11.50
CA LEU A 99 8.08 -4.22 11.99
C LEU A 99 9.47 -4.33 12.62
N LEU A 100 10.49 -3.75 11.99
CA LEU A 100 11.86 -3.73 12.50
C LEU A 100 12.00 -2.89 13.77
N GLU A 101 11.35 -1.73 13.83
CA GLU A 101 11.36 -0.86 15.02
C GLU A 101 10.57 -1.47 16.17
N ALA A 102 9.41 -2.08 15.89
CA ALA A 102 8.60 -2.74 16.90
C ALA A 102 9.34 -3.94 17.54
N PHE A 103 10.16 -4.66 16.76
CA PHE A 103 11.06 -5.69 17.28
C PHE A 103 12.22 -5.09 18.07
N LYS A 104 12.89 -4.06 17.53
CA LYS A 104 14.10 -3.49 18.13
C LYS A 104 13.85 -2.74 19.43
N TYR A 105 12.78 -1.95 19.47
CA TYR A 105 12.48 -1.01 20.55
C TYR A 105 11.25 -1.41 21.36
N GLY A 106 10.43 -2.33 20.84
CA GLY A 106 9.21 -2.79 21.49
C GLY A 106 9.31 -4.24 21.97
N LEU A 107 8.15 -4.86 22.12
CA LEU A 107 7.98 -6.27 22.51
C LEU A 107 7.43 -7.11 21.35
N ALA A 108 7.50 -6.59 20.12
CA ALA A 108 6.95 -7.33 18.98
C ALA A 108 7.84 -8.54 18.63
N PRO A 109 7.24 -9.62 18.12
CA PRO A 109 7.99 -10.75 17.60
C PRO A 109 9.01 -10.34 16.54
N ARG A 110 10.09 -11.11 16.41
CA ARG A 110 11.09 -10.94 15.36
C ARG A 110 10.46 -11.18 13.97
N PRO A 111 10.54 -10.24 13.01
CA PRO A 111 10.25 -10.49 11.60
C PRO A 111 10.99 -11.72 11.07
N SER A 112 10.34 -12.48 10.18
CA SER A 112 11.03 -13.60 9.52
C SER A 112 12.01 -13.07 8.46
N ASP A 113 13.12 -13.78 8.23
CA ASP A 113 14.09 -13.36 7.22
C ASP A 113 13.46 -13.34 5.82
N GLN A 114 12.59 -14.31 5.53
CA GLN A 114 11.85 -14.39 4.28
C GLN A 114 10.96 -13.15 4.08
N GLN A 115 10.24 -12.70 5.11
CA GLN A 115 9.37 -11.52 5.03
C GLN A 115 10.15 -10.25 4.70
N LEU A 116 11.30 -10.05 5.35
CA LEU A 116 12.17 -8.89 5.09
C LEU A 116 12.78 -8.95 3.69
N VAL A 117 13.32 -10.10 3.29
CA VAL A 117 13.92 -10.31 1.96
C VAL A 117 12.90 -10.12 0.85
N LEU A 118 11.66 -10.59 1.03
CA LEU A 118 10.57 -10.37 0.07
C LEU A 118 10.28 -8.87 -0.12
N SER A 119 10.20 -8.12 0.99
CA SER A 119 9.95 -6.67 0.93
C SER A 119 11.09 -5.96 0.20
N ILE A 120 12.34 -6.23 0.59
CA ILE A 120 13.53 -5.58 0.01
C ILE A 120 13.68 -5.88 -1.48
N ASN A 121 13.40 -7.12 -1.89
CA ASN A 121 13.44 -7.49 -3.30
C ASN A 121 12.33 -6.79 -4.10
N ALA A 122 11.14 -6.60 -3.53
CA ALA A 122 10.08 -5.83 -4.18
C ALA A 122 10.49 -4.36 -4.37
N LEU A 123 11.15 -3.75 -3.38
CA LEU A 123 11.57 -2.34 -3.43
C LEU A 123 12.57 -2.05 -4.54
N LYS A 124 13.40 -3.03 -4.94
CA LYS A 124 14.36 -2.87 -6.05
C LYS A 124 13.70 -2.35 -7.33
N ASP A 125 12.49 -2.81 -7.64
CA ASP A 125 11.79 -2.49 -8.89
C ASP A 125 11.28 -1.04 -8.97
N TYR A 126 11.41 -0.29 -7.87
CA TYR A 126 11.01 1.10 -7.75
C TYR A 126 12.18 2.09 -7.89
N GLN A 127 13.40 1.60 -8.14
CA GLN A 127 14.55 2.46 -8.43
C GLN A 127 14.34 3.27 -9.70
N ASP A 128 14.83 4.52 -9.70
CA ASP A 128 14.75 5.40 -10.86
C ASP A 128 15.59 4.87 -12.04
N LYS A 129 14.92 4.46 -13.11
CA LYS A 129 15.51 3.89 -14.33
C LYS A 129 15.99 4.98 -15.30
N ASN A 130 15.76 6.25 -15.01
CA ASN A 130 16.28 7.36 -15.83
C ASN A 130 17.72 7.75 -15.50
N GLN A 131 18.32 7.16 -14.46
CA GLN A 131 19.73 7.37 -14.15
C GLN A 131 20.62 6.44 -14.99
N PRO A 132 21.68 6.93 -15.63
CA PRO A 132 22.61 6.10 -16.42
C PRO A 132 23.59 5.29 -15.55
N TYR A 133 23.39 5.27 -14.24
CA TYR A 133 24.23 4.65 -13.24
C TYR A 133 23.36 3.99 -12.16
N ASN A 134 23.93 3.03 -11.42
CA ASN A 134 23.23 2.45 -10.26
C ASN A 134 22.85 3.57 -9.28
N THR A 135 21.58 3.64 -8.91
CA THR A 135 21.04 4.72 -8.09
C THR A 135 20.30 4.16 -6.88
N SER A 136 20.27 4.94 -5.81
CA SER A 136 19.41 4.69 -4.64
C SER A 136 18.18 5.62 -4.64
N VAL A 137 18.02 6.43 -5.69
CA VAL A 137 16.84 7.27 -5.92
C VAL A 137 15.67 6.37 -6.29
N MET A 138 14.53 6.61 -5.64
CA MET A 138 13.36 5.76 -5.73
C MET A 138 12.16 6.53 -6.27
N SER A 139 11.22 5.80 -6.87
CA SER A 139 9.94 6.31 -7.38
C SER A 139 8.79 5.66 -6.62
N PHE A 140 7.74 6.43 -6.32
CA PHE A 140 6.55 5.95 -5.61
C PHE A 140 5.96 4.67 -6.24
N TRP A 141 5.83 4.67 -7.57
CA TRP A 141 5.40 3.53 -8.37
C TRP A 141 6.52 2.99 -9.24
N GLN A 142 6.42 1.72 -9.62
CA GLN A 142 7.31 1.14 -10.62
C GLN A 142 7.22 1.93 -11.93
N GLN A 143 8.39 2.17 -12.54
CA GLN A 143 8.46 2.91 -13.78
C GLN A 143 8.24 1.99 -14.99
N GLN A 144 7.46 2.46 -15.96
CA GLN A 144 7.31 1.87 -17.29
C GLN A 144 7.94 2.77 -18.35
N PHE A 145 8.53 2.16 -19.38
CA PHE A 145 9.16 2.92 -20.46
C PHE A 145 8.10 3.50 -21.39
N ASN A 146 8.09 4.82 -21.55
CA ASN A 146 7.22 5.53 -22.47
C ASN A 146 7.96 5.77 -23.79
N GLN A 147 7.52 5.08 -24.85
CA GLN A 147 8.14 5.18 -26.18
C GLN A 147 7.95 6.56 -26.83
N THR A 148 6.90 7.30 -26.45
CA THR A 148 6.61 8.63 -27.01
C THR A 148 7.54 9.70 -26.43
N THR A 149 7.79 9.66 -25.12
CA THR A 149 8.69 10.61 -24.45
C THR A 149 10.14 10.12 -24.42
N ASN A 150 10.38 8.84 -24.72
CA ASN A 150 11.68 8.17 -24.62
C ASN A 150 12.26 8.19 -23.20
N HIS A 151 11.39 8.14 -22.19
CA HIS A 151 11.73 8.19 -20.76
C HIS A 151 10.98 7.13 -19.96
N TRP A 152 11.52 6.77 -18.79
CA TRP A 152 10.84 5.92 -17.82
C TRP A 152 9.93 6.77 -16.92
N GLU A 153 8.68 6.37 -16.77
CA GLU A 153 7.67 7.14 -16.03
C GLU A 153 6.99 6.26 -14.97
N ALA A 154 6.85 6.78 -13.75
CA ALA A 154 6.17 6.10 -12.66
C ALA A 154 4.69 5.88 -13.02
N ARG A 155 4.20 4.64 -12.91
CA ARG A 155 2.85 4.30 -13.37
C ARG A 155 2.06 3.44 -12.36
N PRO A 156 0.91 3.92 -11.84
CA PRO A 156 0.00 3.10 -11.04
C PRO A 156 -0.77 2.15 -11.95
N VAL A 157 -0.25 0.94 -12.15
CA VAL A 157 -0.77 -0.03 -13.13
C VAL A 157 -2.28 -0.24 -12.98
N ASN A 158 -2.77 -0.58 -11.79
CA ASN A 158 -4.20 -0.86 -11.60
C ASN A 158 -5.09 0.35 -11.88
N LEU A 159 -4.65 1.55 -11.53
CA LEU A 159 -5.43 2.76 -11.78
C LEU A 159 -5.49 3.08 -13.27
N PHE A 160 -4.39 2.88 -13.98
CA PHE A 160 -4.36 2.99 -15.45
C PHE A 160 -5.27 1.96 -16.13
N GLU A 161 -5.32 0.73 -15.64
CA GLU A 161 -6.22 -0.29 -16.17
C GLU A 161 -7.70 0.06 -15.93
N VAL A 162 -8.04 0.68 -14.80
CA VAL A 162 -9.39 1.23 -14.56
C VAL A 162 -9.72 2.32 -15.58
N PHE A 163 -8.79 3.23 -15.83
CA PHE A 163 -8.99 4.30 -16.82
C PHE A 163 -9.17 3.74 -18.23
N HIS A 164 -8.38 2.73 -18.59
CA HIS A 164 -8.51 2.06 -19.88
C HIS A 164 -9.86 1.35 -20.04
N LEU A 165 -10.38 0.75 -18.97
CA LEU A 165 -11.72 0.16 -18.98
C LEU A 165 -12.81 1.23 -19.18
N LEU A 166 -12.70 2.38 -18.51
CA LEU A 166 -13.65 3.49 -18.64
C LEU A 166 -13.75 4.03 -20.08
N ASP A 167 -12.66 3.96 -20.85
CA ASP A 167 -12.62 4.41 -22.25
C ASP A 167 -13.49 3.59 -23.19
N HIS A 168 -13.80 2.35 -22.82
CA HIS A 168 -14.56 1.42 -23.65
C HIS A 168 -15.99 1.20 -23.13
N MET A 169 -16.35 1.81 -22.00
CA MET A 169 -17.69 1.66 -21.43
C MET A 169 -18.66 2.69 -22.02
N PRO A 170 -19.91 2.31 -22.34
CA PRO A 170 -20.95 3.25 -22.76
C PRO A 170 -21.46 4.05 -21.55
N LEU A 171 -20.64 4.99 -21.06
CA LEU A 171 -20.85 5.66 -19.77
C LEU A 171 -22.20 6.38 -19.67
N THR A 172 -22.69 6.97 -20.77
CA THR A 172 -24.01 7.63 -20.81
C THR A 172 -25.15 6.65 -20.60
N PHE A 173 -25.12 5.50 -21.29
CA PHE A 173 -26.11 4.45 -21.12
C PHE A 173 -26.09 3.86 -19.70
N ILE A 174 -24.89 3.64 -19.15
CA ILE A 174 -24.72 3.12 -17.78
C ILE A 174 -25.25 4.14 -16.77
N GLU A 175 -24.93 5.43 -16.95
CA GLU A 175 -25.42 6.50 -16.09
C GLU A 175 -26.95 6.58 -16.07
N ASP A 176 -27.58 6.54 -17.24
CA ASP A 176 -29.03 6.63 -17.36
C ASP A 176 -29.73 5.39 -16.77
N LEU A 177 -29.19 4.19 -17.04
CA LEU A 177 -29.69 2.95 -16.44
C LEU A 177 -29.60 2.99 -14.92
N LEU A 178 -28.45 3.43 -14.36
CA LEU A 178 -28.23 3.52 -12.92
C LEU A 178 -29.20 4.50 -12.27
N LYS A 179 -29.50 5.64 -12.90
CA LYS A 179 -30.51 6.57 -12.39
C LYS A 179 -31.91 5.96 -12.38
N VAL A 180 -32.29 5.26 -13.45
CA VAL A 180 -33.60 4.61 -13.59
C VAL A 180 -33.83 3.55 -12.50
N VAL A 181 -32.80 2.78 -12.15
CA VAL A 181 -32.89 1.74 -11.10
C VAL A 181 -32.65 2.27 -9.67
N GLY A 182 -32.58 3.59 -9.48
CA GLY A 182 -32.39 4.21 -8.16
C GLY A 182 -30.93 4.19 -7.64
N LEU A 183 -29.97 3.82 -8.48
CA LEU A 183 -28.53 3.80 -8.21
C LEU A 183 -27.81 5.05 -8.77
N GLY A 184 -28.50 6.20 -8.85
CA GLY A 184 -27.92 7.45 -9.35
C GLY A 184 -26.65 7.92 -8.62
N TRP A 185 -26.43 7.46 -7.39
CA TRP A 185 -25.19 7.71 -6.65
C TRP A 185 -23.96 6.98 -7.25
N VAL A 186 -24.15 5.80 -7.85
CA VAL A 186 -23.10 5.06 -8.58
C VAL A 186 -22.73 5.80 -9.86
N ALA A 187 -23.71 6.41 -10.53
CA ALA A 187 -23.48 7.29 -11.67
C ALA A 187 -22.58 8.48 -11.33
N ASN A 188 -22.78 9.11 -10.16
CA ASN A 188 -21.89 10.18 -9.69
C ASN A 188 -20.47 9.67 -9.43
N PHE A 189 -20.33 8.44 -8.94
CA PHE A 189 -19.02 7.81 -8.76
C PHE A 189 -18.30 7.57 -10.10
N ILE A 190 -19.00 7.14 -11.14
CA ILE A 190 -18.43 6.99 -12.49
C ILE A 190 -17.89 8.32 -13.01
N LYS A 191 -18.63 9.43 -12.81
CA LYS A 191 -18.15 10.78 -13.18
C LYS A 191 -16.86 11.15 -12.47
N ILE A 192 -16.77 10.88 -11.16
CA ILE A 192 -15.56 11.12 -10.38
C ILE A 192 -14.38 10.31 -10.93
N LEU A 193 -14.58 9.05 -11.32
CA LEU A 193 -13.52 8.25 -11.95
C LEU A 193 -13.07 8.82 -13.30
N VAL A 194 -13.98 9.36 -14.10
CA VAL A 194 -13.65 10.03 -15.37
C VAL A 194 -12.89 11.34 -15.13
N GLU A 195 -13.26 12.12 -14.12
CA GLU A 195 -12.51 13.32 -13.72
C GLU A 195 -11.11 12.97 -13.23
N LEU A 196 -10.98 11.93 -12.40
CA LEU A 196 -9.68 11.42 -11.96
C LEU A 196 -8.82 11.00 -13.15
N LYS A 197 -9.38 10.25 -14.11
CA LYS A 197 -8.68 9.91 -15.36
C LYS A 197 -8.08 11.16 -16.02
N ASN A 198 -8.87 12.22 -16.18
CA ASN A 198 -8.42 13.45 -16.84
C ASN A 198 -7.30 14.16 -16.07
N ILE A 199 -7.36 14.16 -14.74
CA ILE A 199 -6.28 14.70 -13.88
C ILE A 199 -5.02 13.84 -14.04
N PHE A 200 -5.17 12.51 -14.02
CA PHE A 200 -4.04 11.58 -14.12
C PHE A 200 -3.34 11.67 -15.46
N HIS A 201 -4.08 11.65 -16.57
CA HIS A 201 -3.50 11.78 -17.91
C HIS A 201 -2.89 13.16 -18.17
N GLY A 202 -3.46 14.22 -17.63
CA GLY A 202 -3.03 15.58 -17.95
C GLY A 202 -1.94 16.14 -17.03
N ARG A 203 -1.82 15.66 -15.78
CA ARG A 203 -1.07 16.37 -14.72
C ARG A 203 -0.34 15.47 -13.71
N PHE A 204 -0.70 14.20 -13.59
CA PHE A 204 -0.19 13.37 -12.50
C PHE A 204 1.03 12.55 -12.91
N HIS A 205 2.15 13.27 -13.07
CA HIS A 205 3.47 12.66 -13.16
C HIS A 205 4.15 12.83 -11.79
N ILE A 206 4.30 11.74 -11.03
CA ILE A 206 5.10 11.75 -9.80
C ILE A 206 6.55 11.47 -10.22
N PRO A 207 7.45 12.47 -10.19
CA PRO A 207 8.86 12.19 -10.40
C PRO A 207 9.40 11.37 -9.21
N PRO A 208 10.53 10.65 -9.39
CA PRO A 208 11.30 10.18 -8.25
C PRO A 208 11.56 11.34 -7.29
N ASP A 209 11.26 11.14 -6.01
CA ASP A 209 11.27 12.22 -5.03
C ASP A 209 12.08 11.86 -3.77
N PHE A 210 12.07 12.81 -2.84
CA PHE A 210 12.78 12.67 -1.58
C PHE A 210 12.05 11.75 -0.61
N ASP A 211 10.72 11.71 -0.60
CA ASP A 211 9.95 11.00 0.41
C ASP A 211 10.20 9.49 0.30
N ASP A 212 10.12 8.94 -0.91
CA ASP A 212 10.39 7.52 -1.17
C ASP A 212 11.87 7.17 -1.00
N THR A 213 12.75 8.04 -1.49
CA THR A 213 14.21 7.82 -1.41
C THR A 213 14.67 7.79 0.05
N PHE A 214 14.26 8.75 0.87
CA PHE A 214 14.64 8.78 2.29
C PHE A 214 13.97 7.68 3.10
N ALA A 215 12.74 7.27 2.77
CA ALA A 215 12.14 6.09 3.39
C ALA A 215 13.00 4.85 3.14
N ASN A 216 13.46 4.62 1.90
CA ASN A 216 14.35 3.51 1.57
C ASN A 216 15.72 3.61 2.28
N LEU A 217 16.30 4.81 2.38
CA LEU A 217 17.55 5.02 3.12
C LEU A 217 17.39 4.83 4.64
N ALA A 218 16.26 5.23 5.22
CA ALA A 218 15.92 4.98 6.62
C ALA A 218 15.83 3.48 6.89
N LEU A 219 15.15 2.73 6.02
CA LEU A 219 15.12 1.26 6.07
C LEU A 219 16.53 0.68 6.04
N GLY A 220 17.39 1.15 5.12
CA GLY A 220 18.79 0.71 5.05
C GLY A 220 19.59 0.97 6.32
N SER A 221 19.41 2.15 6.93
CA SER A 221 20.06 2.50 8.21
C SER A 221 19.60 1.58 9.35
N LEU A 222 18.30 1.29 9.42
CA LEU A 222 17.74 0.41 10.43
C LEU A 222 18.22 -1.05 10.26
N LEU A 223 18.31 -1.53 9.03
CA LEU A 223 18.89 -2.84 8.69
C LEU A 223 20.38 -2.90 9.03
N TYR A 224 21.15 -1.84 8.79
CA TYR A 224 22.56 -1.78 9.15
C TYR A 224 22.77 -1.90 10.66
N GLN A 225 21.92 -1.22 11.45
CA GLN A 225 21.97 -1.29 12.92
C GLN A 225 21.61 -2.67 13.45
N GLN A 226 20.84 -3.46 12.69
CA GLN A 226 20.39 -4.81 13.04
C GLN A 226 20.98 -5.89 12.10
N LYS A 227 22.16 -5.64 11.54
CA LYS A 227 22.77 -6.51 10.51
C LYS A 227 23.23 -7.87 11.05
N LEU A 228 23.37 -8.02 12.36
CA LEU A 228 23.70 -9.29 12.99
C LEU A 228 22.43 -10.15 13.14
N GLU A 229 21.31 -9.52 13.42
CA GLU A 229 20.00 -10.14 13.54
C GLU A 229 19.39 -10.46 12.17
N PHE A 230 19.60 -9.60 11.16
CA PHE A 230 19.05 -9.75 9.80
C PHE A 230 20.12 -9.60 8.71
N PRO A 231 21.12 -10.49 8.67
CA PRO A 231 22.26 -10.37 7.75
C PRO A 231 21.85 -10.44 6.27
N ASP A 232 20.88 -11.29 5.93
CA ASP A 232 20.42 -11.46 4.54
C ASP A 232 19.66 -10.23 4.06
N ALA A 233 18.76 -9.70 4.89
CA ALA A 233 18.02 -8.47 4.58
C ALA A 233 18.98 -7.29 4.36
N TRP A 234 19.95 -7.09 5.26
CA TRP A 234 20.97 -6.06 5.10
C TRP A 234 21.79 -6.25 3.82
N SER A 235 22.23 -7.48 3.54
CA SER A 235 23.01 -7.81 2.34
C SER A 235 22.23 -7.49 1.06
N GLN A 236 20.97 -7.92 0.96
CA GLN A 236 20.11 -7.64 -0.18
C GLN A 236 19.88 -6.14 -0.37
N TRP A 237 19.59 -5.41 0.71
CA TRP A 237 19.39 -3.97 0.64
C TRP A 237 20.63 -3.25 0.11
N ARG A 238 21.82 -3.63 0.60
CA ARG A 238 23.10 -3.06 0.16
C ARG A 238 23.41 -3.38 -1.30
N LEU A 239 23.07 -4.58 -1.77
CA LEU A 239 23.27 -4.99 -3.16
C LEU A 239 22.43 -4.13 -4.12
N HIS A 240 21.21 -3.76 -3.72
CA HIS A 240 20.34 -2.91 -4.54
C HIS A 240 20.75 -1.44 -4.42
N ASN A 241 21.28 -0.99 -3.27
CA ASN A 241 21.57 0.42 -2.99
C ASN A 241 23.08 0.73 -2.99
N THR A 242 23.73 0.54 -4.13
CA THR A 242 25.20 0.66 -4.25
C THR A 242 25.72 2.10 -4.33
N ASN A 243 24.86 3.08 -4.61
CA ASN A 243 25.25 4.49 -4.77
C ASN A 243 24.35 5.43 -3.96
N ILE A 244 24.50 5.39 -2.64
CA ILE A 244 23.66 6.16 -1.71
C ILE A 244 23.82 7.68 -1.93
N THR A 245 24.99 8.14 -2.39
CA THR A 245 25.26 9.58 -2.63
C THR A 245 24.48 10.16 -3.81
N SER A 246 23.91 9.31 -4.68
CA SER A 246 22.98 9.75 -5.74
C SER A 246 21.80 10.56 -5.20
N SER A 247 21.30 10.22 -4.01
CA SER A 247 20.23 10.96 -3.31
C SER A 247 20.62 12.41 -2.95
N SER A 248 21.90 12.66 -2.67
CA SER A 248 22.41 14.00 -2.35
C SER A 248 22.52 14.90 -3.59
N GLY A 249 22.65 14.32 -4.78
CA GLY A 249 22.64 15.05 -6.05
C GLY A 249 21.29 15.69 -6.37
N GLN A 250 20.20 15.10 -5.89
CA GLN A 250 18.82 15.58 -6.06
C GLN A 250 18.63 16.96 -5.39
N GLN A 251 19.31 17.24 -4.25
CA GLN A 251 19.32 18.56 -3.60
C GLN A 251 19.93 19.66 -4.49
N ARG A 252 20.93 19.31 -5.31
CA ARG A 252 21.60 20.28 -6.20
C ARG A 252 20.76 20.64 -7.43
N MET A 253 19.86 19.76 -7.87
CA MET A 253 18.98 20.04 -9.01
C MET A 253 17.74 20.85 -8.62
N VAL A 254 17.19 20.64 -7.41
CA VAL A 254 16.06 21.45 -6.89
C VAL A 254 16.50 22.89 -6.60
N GLY A 255 17.74 23.11 -6.16
CA GLY A 255 18.31 24.46 -5.96
C GLY A 255 18.65 25.23 -7.24
N LYS A 256 18.49 24.63 -8.43
CA LYS A 256 18.86 25.24 -9.73
C LYS A 256 17.69 25.71 -10.58
N ARG A 257 16.48 25.83 -10.02
CA ARG A 257 15.35 26.50 -10.68
C ARG A 257 14.94 27.75 -9.90
N ILE A 258 15.69 28.84 -10.06
CA ILE A 258 15.22 30.21 -10.38
C ILE A 258 16.44 30.99 -10.91
N SER A 259 16.50 31.18 -12.23
CA SER A 259 17.10 32.35 -12.89
C SER A 259 16.45 32.49 -14.25
#